data_AF-A0A356EP37-F1
#
_entry.id   AF-A0A356EP37-F1
#
_cell.length_a   1.000
_cell.length_b   1.000
_cell.length_c   1.000
_cell.angle_alpha   90.00
_cell.angle_beta   90.00
_cell.angle_gamma   90.00
#
_symmetry.space_group_name_H-M   'P 1'
#
loop_
_entity.id
_entity.type
_entity.pdbx_description
1 polymer ?
#
loop_
_entity_poly.entity_id
_entity_poly.type
_entity_poly.pdbx_seq_one_letter_code
_entity_poly.pdbx_strand_id
1 'polypeptide(L)'
;MPNRFWGILILSAAVCLFGLPGAAAASAADGDGDGWYTAKKNQRVTLTLVGLTANRPGRYHVAIEGVRFPHSEAELLGVVAAQGETTHRLDQAVARRAVGTWMEQHADRRLAWQTKLTLTRTGGSSADETITWSNRAEDHGVTVALSADERVRLGFRVTVELFRDPDPKNRHGDTDRDGILDGEEASYARRGLGLGDPGRPDLILVVGHTHDEWRMTELTKTLLRTCFHQRGIRLHLATNDDESLGLCRPGLMTLDGAALQVDHALSLKEARRMRDATFEKPLASHGHLVVLSSRVSPNSSTGWGWAELPGAVLVVRSHLPMLGPDFHQYQAKTILHELGHNLGLCHPEESGEKCISGAIPKSERDPGKTVMGTPRADRGDPMAVLKNAWARPLDFSPTQWKNVRLDWVREENRPRKAWR
;
A
#
# COMPACT_ATOMS: atom_id res chain seq x y z
N MET A 1 -51.25 67.63 -37.84
CA MET A 1 -51.22 66.68 -38.98
C MET A 1 -49.91 66.88 -39.73
N PRO A 2 -49.17 65.86 -40.23
CA PRO A 2 -48.96 64.44 -39.85
C PRO A 2 -47.51 64.23 -39.28
N ASN A 3 -47.27 63.35 -38.30
CA ASN A 3 -46.96 61.90 -38.33
C ASN A 3 -45.57 61.44 -38.84
N ARG A 4 -44.99 60.48 -38.09
CA ARG A 4 -43.94 59.44 -38.38
C ARG A 4 -42.51 59.79 -37.88
N PHE A 5 -41.72 58.94 -37.18
CA PHE A 5 -41.86 57.58 -36.61
C PHE A 5 -40.49 57.16 -35.97
N TRP A 6 -40.50 56.24 -34.97
CA TRP A 6 -39.39 55.41 -34.39
C TRP A 6 -38.24 56.17 -33.70
N GLY A 7 -37.79 55.92 -32.46
CA GLY A 7 -37.80 54.76 -31.58
C GLY A 7 -36.36 54.56 -31.06
N ILE A 8 -36.13 54.38 -29.74
CA ILE A 8 -35.06 53.55 -29.11
C ILE A 8 -34.93 53.85 -27.60
N LEU A 9 -35.17 52.77 -26.85
CA LEU A 9 -34.64 52.30 -25.56
C LEU A 9 -34.22 53.26 -24.43
N ILE A 10 -35.06 53.14 -23.40
CA ILE A 10 -34.83 53.03 -21.96
C ILE A 10 -33.54 52.26 -21.59
N LEU A 11 -32.94 52.69 -20.46
CA LEU A 11 -32.33 51.89 -19.39
C LEU A 11 -30.80 52.03 -19.20
N SER A 12 -30.39 53.22 -18.77
CA SER A 12 -29.17 53.43 -17.99
C SER A 12 -29.54 53.53 -16.51
N ALA A 13 -29.50 52.41 -15.76
CA ALA A 13 -29.36 52.36 -14.30
C ALA A 13 -29.47 50.91 -13.79
N ALA A 14 -28.35 50.19 -13.71
CA ALA A 14 -28.11 49.11 -12.74
C ALA A 14 -26.67 48.58 -12.89
N VAL A 15 -25.70 49.49 -13.01
CA VAL A 15 -24.29 49.18 -12.73
C VAL A 15 -24.11 49.48 -11.25
N CYS A 16 -23.55 48.52 -10.50
CA CYS A 16 -23.34 48.52 -9.03
C CYS A 16 -24.39 47.79 -8.18
N LEU A 17 -24.65 46.49 -8.40
CA LEU A 17 -25.06 45.59 -7.29
C LEU A 17 -24.98 44.07 -7.57
N PHE A 18 -24.10 43.63 -8.48
CA PHE A 18 -23.68 42.24 -8.52
C PHE A 18 -22.17 42.21 -8.73
N GLY A 19 -21.42 41.97 -7.64
CA GLY A 19 -20.04 41.55 -7.76
C GLY A 19 -20.00 40.32 -8.66
N LEU A 20 -19.20 40.37 -9.72
CA LEU A 20 -18.97 39.25 -10.62
C LEU A 20 -18.65 38.00 -9.78
N PRO A 21 -19.43 36.91 -9.85
CA PRO A 21 -19.09 35.65 -9.18
C PRO A 21 -17.81 34.98 -9.75
N GLY A 22 -17.14 35.60 -10.73
CA GLY A 22 -16.09 34.98 -11.52
C GLY A 22 -14.72 34.86 -10.84
N ALA A 23 -14.36 35.69 -9.86
CA ALA A 23 -12.98 35.67 -9.32
C ALA A 23 -12.77 34.67 -8.18
N ALA A 24 -13.77 34.48 -7.30
CA ALA A 24 -13.67 33.52 -6.21
C ALA A 24 -13.94 32.07 -6.67
N ALA A 25 -14.86 31.89 -7.65
CA ALA A 25 -15.20 30.57 -8.20
C ALA A 25 -14.08 30.01 -9.10
N ALA A 26 -13.39 30.83 -9.89
CA ALA A 26 -12.28 30.39 -10.73
C ALA A 26 -11.06 29.90 -9.92
N SER A 27 -10.88 30.40 -8.69
CA SER A 27 -9.80 29.98 -7.79
C SER A 27 -10.03 28.62 -7.11
N ALA A 28 -11.19 28.00 -7.32
CA ALA A 28 -11.54 26.68 -6.77
C ALA A 28 -11.58 25.59 -7.85
N ALA A 29 -11.32 25.91 -9.11
CA ALA A 29 -11.50 24.95 -10.19
C ALA A 29 -10.42 23.85 -10.16
N ASP A 30 -10.87 22.62 -10.38
CA ASP A 30 -10.04 21.52 -10.87
C ASP A 30 -9.59 21.88 -12.30
N GLY A 31 -8.29 22.11 -12.46
CA GLY A 31 -7.73 22.78 -13.64
C GLY A 31 -7.67 21.89 -14.88
N ASP A 32 -7.53 20.58 -14.66
CA ASP A 32 -7.37 19.57 -15.71
C ASP A 32 -8.39 18.41 -15.63
N GLY A 33 -9.26 18.44 -14.62
CA GLY A 33 -10.39 17.54 -14.46
C GLY A 33 -10.03 16.20 -13.82
N ASP A 34 -8.95 16.13 -13.03
CA ASP A 34 -8.47 14.89 -12.43
C ASP A 34 -9.16 14.53 -11.10
N GLY A 35 -9.85 15.49 -10.48
CA GLY A 35 -10.53 15.33 -9.19
C GLY A 35 -9.85 16.03 -8.01
N TRP A 36 -8.74 16.72 -8.22
CA TRP A 36 -8.06 17.55 -7.24
C TRP A 36 -8.28 19.05 -7.50
N TYR A 37 -8.31 19.81 -6.41
CA TYR A 37 -8.36 21.27 -6.51
C TYR A 37 -7.01 21.85 -6.89
N THR A 38 -6.97 22.69 -7.94
CA THR A 38 -5.78 23.51 -8.26
C THR A 38 -5.34 24.37 -7.07
N ALA A 39 -6.32 24.89 -6.31
CA ALA A 39 -6.05 25.65 -5.10
C ALA A 39 -5.83 24.76 -3.87
N LYS A 40 -5.28 25.38 -2.81
CA LYS A 40 -4.92 24.69 -1.57
C LYS A 40 -6.17 24.38 -0.74
N LYS A 41 -7.00 23.45 -1.22
CA LYS A 41 -8.31 23.09 -0.68
C LYS A 41 -8.49 21.59 -0.49
N ASN A 42 -7.71 20.76 -1.18
CA ASN A 42 -7.70 19.33 -0.92
C ASN A 42 -7.25 19.08 0.51
N GLN A 43 -7.78 18.05 1.16
CA GLN A 43 -7.44 17.73 2.55
C GLN A 43 -6.66 16.43 2.59
N ARG A 44 -5.52 16.46 3.28
CA ARG A 44 -4.80 15.29 3.73
C ARG A 44 -5.07 15.13 5.22
N VAL A 45 -5.81 14.08 5.57
CA VAL A 45 -6.22 13.80 6.94
C VAL A 45 -5.37 12.66 7.47
N THR A 46 -4.65 12.92 8.56
CA THR A 46 -3.74 11.94 9.18
C THR A 46 -4.22 11.58 10.57
N LEU A 47 -4.38 10.28 10.82
CA LEU A 47 -4.57 9.70 12.15
C LEU A 47 -3.20 9.37 12.73
N THR A 48 -2.90 9.91 13.90
CA THR A 48 -1.65 9.73 14.63
C THR A 48 -1.93 8.99 15.94
N LEU A 49 -1.22 7.89 16.18
CA LEU A 49 -1.15 7.23 17.47
C LEU A 49 -0.20 8.02 18.39
N VAL A 50 -0.77 8.76 19.33
CA VAL A 50 -0.04 9.67 20.24
C VAL A 50 0.62 8.88 21.37
N GLY A 51 -0.07 7.89 21.92
CA GLY A 51 0.50 7.08 22.99
C GLY A 51 -0.35 5.91 23.45
N LEU A 52 0.22 5.10 24.33
CA LEU A 52 -0.35 3.89 24.90
C LEU A 52 -0.23 3.92 26.42
N THR A 53 -1.34 3.69 27.12
CA THR A 53 -1.36 3.53 28.59
C THR A 53 -1.97 2.17 28.92
N ALA A 54 -1.20 1.29 29.54
CA ALA A 54 -1.69 -0.02 29.97
C ALA A 54 -1.91 -0.01 31.48
N ASN A 55 -3.02 -0.59 31.95
CA ASN A 55 -3.25 -0.73 33.39
C ASN A 55 -2.33 -1.78 34.05
N ARG A 56 -1.72 -2.65 33.23
CA ARG A 56 -0.76 -3.67 33.66
C ARG A 56 0.56 -3.53 32.91
N PRO A 57 1.70 -3.81 33.58
CA PRO A 57 2.96 -3.90 32.87
C PRO A 57 2.95 -5.10 31.91
N GLY A 58 3.61 -4.95 30.77
CA GLY A 58 3.63 -5.99 29.75
C GLY A 58 4.27 -5.55 28.44
N ARG A 59 4.30 -6.48 27.49
CA ARG A 59 4.73 -6.23 26.11
C ARG A 59 3.52 -6.33 25.20
N TYR A 60 3.28 -5.26 24.44
CA TYR A 60 2.09 -5.10 23.63
C TYR A 60 2.46 -4.89 22.17
N HIS A 61 1.84 -5.64 21.27
CA HIS A 61 1.85 -5.39 19.85
C HIS A 61 0.61 -4.58 19.48
N VAL A 62 0.80 -3.44 18.85
CA VAL A 62 -0.28 -2.62 18.30
C VAL A 62 -0.22 -2.75 16.79
N ALA A 63 -1.28 -3.25 16.16
CA ALA A 63 -1.41 -3.26 14.71
C ALA A 63 -2.60 -2.40 14.27
N ILE A 64 -2.38 -1.43 13.39
CA ILE A 64 -3.42 -0.55 12.86
C ILE A 64 -3.40 -0.65 11.33
N GLU A 65 -4.54 -0.98 10.73
CA GLU A 65 -4.63 -1.35 9.30
C GLU A 65 -3.64 -2.47 8.90
N GLY A 66 -3.34 -3.37 9.85
CA GLY A 66 -2.36 -4.44 9.66
C GLY A 66 -0.90 -3.97 9.65
N VAL A 67 -0.59 -2.74 10.08
CA VAL A 67 0.79 -2.24 10.25
C VAL A 67 1.14 -2.25 11.74
N ARG A 68 2.30 -2.78 12.13
CA ARG A 68 2.74 -2.84 13.54
C ARG A 68 3.42 -1.55 14.00
N PHE A 69 3.06 -1.07 15.18
CA PHE A 69 3.61 0.12 15.83
C PHE A 69 4.08 -0.18 17.26
N PRO A 70 5.09 0.55 17.77
CA PRO A 70 5.94 1.52 17.08
C PRO A 70 6.94 0.84 16.14
N HIS A 71 7.47 1.58 15.18
CA HIS A 71 8.56 1.12 14.35
C HIS A 71 9.89 1.36 15.07
N SER A 72 10.73 0.33 15.17
CA SER A 72 12.16 0.52 15.41
C SER A 72 12.91 0.03 14.17
N GLU A 73 14.03 0.65 13.82
CA GLU A 73 14.87 0.21 12.69
C GLU A 73 15.40 -1.22 12.88
N ALA A 74 15.49 -1.69 14.12
CA ALA A 74 16.05 -3.01 14.46
C ALA A 74 15.02 -4.15 14.43
N GLU A 75 13.73 -3.86 14.67
CA GLU A 75 12.68 -4.89 14.74
C GLU A 75 11.36 -4.42 14.10
N LEU A 76 10.96 -5.10 13.03
CA LEU A 76 9.60 -5.06 12.44
C LEU A 76 8.51 -5.56 13.40
N LEU A 77 8.88 -6.06 14.58
CA LEU A 77 7.97 -6.72 15.50
C LEU A 77 7.03 -5.75 16.23
N GLY A 78 7.38 -4.46 16.30
CA GLY A 78 6.56 -3.38 16.86
C GLY A 78 6.00 -3.69 18.24
N VAL A 79 6.84 -3.57 19.27
CA VAL A 79 6.49 -3.91 20.65
C VAL A 79 6.62 -2.69 21.56
N VAL A 80 5.55 -2.37 22.29
CA VAL A 80 5.58 -1.42 23.40
C VAL A 80 5.78 -2.18 24.69
N ALA A 81 6.93 -1.97 25.35
CA ALA A 81 7.17 -2.43 26.70
C ALA A 81 6.54 -1.44 27.69
N ALA A 82 5.26 -1.67 28.03
CA ALA A 82 4.51 -0.76 28.88
C ALA A 82 4.74 -1.05 30.37
N GLN A 83 4.91 0.02 31.15
CA GLN A 83 4.75 0.03 32.60
C GLN A 83 3.29 0.35 32.96
N GLY A 84 2.79 -0.23 34.04
CA GLY A 84 1.41 -0.02 34.50
C GLY A 84 1.12 1.46 34.79
N GLU A 85 -0.06 1.92 34.36
CA GLU A 85 -0.59 3.28 34.54
C GLU A 85 0.33 4.41 34.02
N THR A 86 1.30 4.06 33.17
CA THR A 86 2.23 5.02 32.56
C THR A 86 1.92 5.18 31.08
N THR A 87 1.80 6.42 30.62
CA THR A 87 1.61 6.73 29.20
C THR A 87 2.93 6.68 28.45
N HIS A 88 3.05 5.75 27.50
CA HIS A 88 4.15 5.65 26.55
C HIS A 88 3.83 6.49 25.33
N ARG A 89 4.60 7.55 25.09
CA ARG A 89 4.42 8.43 23.92
C ARG A 89 5.00 7.77 22.67
N LEU A 90 4.25 7.79 21.57
CA LEU A 90 4.59 7.10 20.32
C LEU A 90 4.69 8.06 19.13
N ASP A 91 3.73 8.99 19.01
CA ASP A 91 3.62 9.99 17.93
C ASP A 91 3.86 9.41 16.51
N GLN A 92 3.15 8.34 16.16
CA GLN A 92 3.29 7.67 14.86
C GLN A 92 2.07 7.95 13.97
N ALA A 93 2.28 8.35 12.71
CA ALA A 93 1.19 8.39 11.74
C ALA A 93 0.79 6.96 11.36
N VAL A 94 -0.47 6.59 11.62
CA VAL A 94 -0.96 5.21 11.49
C VAL A 94 -1.94 5.01 10.33
N ALA A 95 -2.65 6.06 9.94
CA ALA A 95 -3.51 6.06 8.77
C ALA A 95 -3.57 7.45 8.16
N ARG A 96 -3.80 7.50 6.85
CA ARG A 96 -3.95 8.74 6.10
C ARG A 96 -5.04 8.58 5.04
N ARG A 97 -5.81 9.64 4.81
CA ARG A 97 -6.85 9.73 3.78
C ARG A 97 -6.75 11.07 3.07
N ALA A 98 -7.05 11.10 1.78
CA ALA A 98 -7.11 12.31 0.98
C ALA A 98 -8.56 12.64 0.61
N VAL A 99 -8.84 13.93 0.42
CA VAL A 99 -10.18 14.45 0.10
C VAL A 99 -10.02 15.56 -0.92
N GLY A 100 -10.68 15.42 -2.07
CA GLY A 100 -10.59 16.34 -3.21
C GLY A 100 -11.92 17.01 -3.57
N THR A 101 -12.12 17.25 -4.87
CA THR A 101 -13.20 18.10 -5.40
C THR A 101 -14.60 17.54 -5.20
N TRP A 102 -14.74 16.24 -5.00
CA TRP A 102 -16.03 15.60 -4.75
C TRP A 102 -16.73 16.04 -3.45
N MET A 103 -16.05 16.82 -2.60
CA MET A 103 -16.66 17.47 -1.43
C MET A 103 -17.45 18.74 -1.75
N GLU A 104 -17.31 19.32 -2.93
CA GLU A 104 -17.99 20.58 -3.30
C GLU A 104 -19.52 20.49 -3.24
N GLN A 105 -20.05 19.28 -3.48
CA GLN A 105 -21.47 19.00 -3.39
C GLN A 105 -21.99 19.00 -1.94
N HIS A 106 -21.08 18.94 -0.95
CA HIS A 106 -21.41 18.86 0.47
C HIS A 106 -20.29 19.44 1.36
N ALA A 107 -19.99 20.74 1.24
CA ALA A 107 -18.87 21.38 1.95
C ALA A 107 -18.88 21.20 3.48
N ASP A 108 -20.06 21.02 4.10
CA ASP A 108 -20.21 20.79 5.55
C ASP A 108 -20.17 19.30 5.96
N ARG A 109 -20.07 18.39 4.99
CA ARG A 109 -20.15 16.95 5.23
C ARG A 109 -18.93 16.48 6.03
N ARG A 110 -19.22 15.80 7.13
CA ARG A 110 -18.23 15.02 7.87
C ARG A 110 -18.01 13.70 7.12
N LEU A 111 -16.83 13.51 6.57
CA LEU A 111 -16.40 12.21 6.08
C LEU A 111 -15.81 11.45 7.27
N ALA A 112 -16.45 10.34 7.64
CA ALA A 112 -15.98 9.46 8.69
C ALA A 112 -15.40 8.18 8.08
N TRP A 113 -14.29 7.73 8.65
CA TRP A 113 -13.62 6.48 8.32
C TRP A 113 -13.54 5.59 9.55
N GLN A 114 -13.48 4.29 9.27
CA GLN A 114 -13.22 3.26 10.26
C GLN A 114 -11.89 2.60 9.94
N THR A 115 -11.05 2.48 10.96
CA THR A 115 -9.73 1.87 10.87
C THR A 115 -9.65 0.74 11.88
N LYS A 116 -9.33 -0.47 11.40
CA LYS A 116 -9.15 -1.64 12.25
C LYS A 116 -7.90 -1.48 13.12
N LEU A 117 -8.04 -1.78 14.40
CA LEU A 117 -7.00 -1.86 15.41
C LEU A 117 -6.99 -3.28 15.97
N THR A 118 -5.81 -3.88 16.04
CA THR A 118 -5.58 -5.14 16.74
C THR A 118 -4.54 -4.89 17.82
N LEU A 119 -4.85 -5.29 19.06
CA LEU A 119 -3.94 -5.23 20.18
C LEU A 119 -3.68 -6.64 20.69
N THR A 120 -2.41 -7.00 20.83
CA THR A 120 -2.00 -8.32 21.32
C THR A 120 -0.98 -8.20 22.43
N ARG A 121 -1.21 -8.89 23.56
CA ARG A 121 -0.18 -9.06 24.59
C ARG A 121 0.76 -10.18 24.17
N THR A 122 2.08 -9.97 24.24
CA THR A 122 3.06 -11.01 23.90
C THR A 122 2.84 -12.26 24.77
N GLY A 123 2.57 -13.41 24.13
CA GLY A 123 2.29 -14.68 24.81
C GLY A 123 0.93 -14.74 25.52
N GLY A 124 0.00 -13.82 25.21
CA GLY A 124 -1.30 -13.71 25.87
C GLY A 124 -2.44 -13.40 24.91
N SER A 125 -3.48 -12.74 25.43
CA SER A 125 -4.71 -12.41 24.71
C SER A 125 -4.50 -11.41 23.58
N SER A 126 -5.42 -11.45 22.61
CA SER A 126 -5.55 -10.48 21.54
C SER A 126 -6.99 -9.97 21.48
N ALA A 127 -7.16 -8.71 21.10
CA ALA A 127 -8.47 -8.10 20.87
C ALA A 127 -8.43 -7.21 19.62
N ASP A 128 -9.55 -7.17 18.91
CA ASP A 128 -9.79 -6.30 17.76
C ASP A 128 -10.75 -5.18 18.16
N GLU A 129 -10.47 -3.97 17.69
CA GLU A 129 -11.27 -2.76 17.91
C GLU A 129 -11.33 -1.93 16.62
N THR A 130 -12.26 -0.98 16.57
CA THR A 130 -12.42 -0.07 15.44
C THR A 130 -12.25 1.38 15.89
N ILE A 131 -11.31 2.07 15.25
CA ILE A 131 -11.10 3.51 15.44
C ILE A 131 -11.99 4.24 14.44
N THR A 132 -12.91 5.08 14.94
CA THR A 132 -13.70 5.97 14.09
C THR A 132 -13.10 7.37 14.15
N TRP A 133 -12.83 7.96 12.98
CA TRP A 133 -12.22 9.28 12.85
C TRP A 133 -12.73 9.97 11.59
N SER A 134 -12.53 11.28 11.48
CA SER A 134 -13.08 12.05 10.37
C SER A 134 -12.14 13.07 9.76
N ASN A 135 -12.56 13.73 8.70
CA ASN A 135 -11.85 14.86 8.09
C ASN A 135 -11.90 16.15 8.93
N ARG A 136 -11.88 16.03 10.26
CA ARG A 136 -11.86 17.14 11.22
C ARG A 136 -10.74 16.89 12.22
N ALA A 137 -10.05 17.96 12.60
CA ALA A 137 -9.05 17.88 13.65
C ALA A 137 -9.75 17.52 14.97
N GLU A 138 -9.35 16.41 15.58
CA GLU A 138 -9.93 15.89 16.81
C GLU A 138 -8.93 15.00 17.53
N ASP A 139 -8.93 15.06 18.86
CA ASP A 139 -8.24 14.08 19.71
C ASP A 139 -9.27 13.08 20.24
N HIS A 140 -8.94 11.80 20.24
CA HIS A 140 -9.81 10.75 20.79
C HIS A 140 -8.99 9.63 21.44
N GLY A 141 -9.65 8.80 22.25
CA GLY A 141 -9.04 7.66 22.89
C GLY A 141 -9.86 6.40 22.69
N VAL A 142 -9.19 5.28 22.45
CA VAL A 142 -9.80 3.95 22.39
C VAL A 142 -9.29 3.15 23.58
N THR A 143 -10.20 2.50 24.30
CA THR A 143 -9.83 1.58 25.38
C THR A 143 -10.11 0.15 24.92
N VAL A 144 -9.06 -0.65 24.81
CA VAL A 144 -9.12 -2.04 24.40
C VAL A 144 -9.10 -2.92 25.66
N ALA A 145 -10.07 -3.81 25.82
CA ALA A 145 -10.06 -4.81 26.89
C ALA A 145 -9.47 -6.13 26.38
N LEU A 146 -8.34 -6.56 26.95
CA LEU A 146 -7.71 -7.84 26.63
C LEU A 146 -8.22 -8.98 27.52
N SER A 147 -8.74 -8.64 28.70
CA SER A 147 -9.41 -9.51 29.66
C SER A 147 -10.32 -8.67 30.57
N ALA A 148 -10.98 -9.29 31.55
CA ALA A 148 -11.81 -8.58 32.52
C ALA A 148 -11.01 -7.54 33.36
N ASP A 149 -9.73 -7.82 33.59
CA ASP A 149 -8.82 -7.08 34.47
C ASP A 149 -7.67 -6.39 33.73
N GLU A 150 -7.57 -6.55 32.40
CA GLU A 150 -6.53 -5.93 31.58
C GLU A 150 -7.12 -5.02 30.51
N ARG A 151 -6.74 -3.75 30.57
CA ARG A 151 -7.20 -2.69 29.66
C ARG A 151 -6.03 -1.84 29.21
N VAL A 152 -6.04 -1.49 27.93
CA VAL A 152 -5.04 -0.62 27.32
C VAL A 152 -5.76 0.54 26.64
N ARG A 153 -5.42 1.76 27.05
CA ARG A 153 -5.91 2.99 26.42
C ARG A 153 -4.90 3.47 25.40
N LEU A 154 -5.36 3.66 24.17
CA LEU A 154 -4.60 4.24 23.05
C LEU A 154 -5.13 5.65 22.80
N GLY A 155 -4.22 6.62 22.76
CA GLY A 155 -4.53 8.01 22.46
C GLY A 155 -4.25 8.32 20.99
N PHE A 156 -5.18 8.99 20.33
CA PHE A 156 -5.11 9.35 18.92
C PHE A 156 -5.34 10.83 18.71
N ARG A 157 -4.71 11.36 17.66
CA ARG A 157 -4.90 12.71 17.15
C ARG A 157 -5.16 12.67 15.66
N VAL A 158 -6.17 13.40 15.21
CA VAL A 158 -6.44 13.65 13.80
C VAL A 158 -5.96 15.03 13.44
N THR A 159 -5.16 15.14 12.39
CA THR A 159 -4.73 16.41 11.81
C THR A 159 -5.21 16.54 10.37
N VAL A 160 -5.60 17.74 9.97
CA VAL A 160 -6.00 18.06 8.60
C VAL A 160 -4.98 19.04 8.02
N GLU A 161 -4.29 18.61 6.97
CA GLU A 161 -3.42 19.46 6.16
C GLU A 161 -4.12 19.79 4.85
N LEU A 162 -4.05 21.05 4.40
CA LEU A 162 -4.55 21.42 3.07
C LEU A 162 -3.44 21.32 2.04
N PHE A 163 -3.73 20.79 0.85
CA PHE A 163 -2.78 20.70 -0.26
C PHE A 163 -3.42 21.13 -1.60
N ARG A 164 -2.57 21.43 -2.58
CA ARG A 164 -2.94 21.74 -3.97
C ARG A 164 -2.79 20.48 -4.81
N ASP A 165 -3.53 20.40 -5.90
CA ASP A 165 -3.22 19.52 -7.01
C ASP A 165 -1.70 19.57 -7.32
N PRO A 166 -1.01 18.41 -7.30
CA PRO A 166 0.42 18.32 -7.59
C PRO A 166 0.81 18.75 -9.00
N ASP A 167 -0.02 18.45 -10.01
CA ASP A 167 0.24 18.76 -11.42
C ASP A 167 -1.01 19.36 -12.09
N PRO A 168 -1.36 20.64 -11.80
CA PRO A 168 -2.63 21.27 -12.16
C PRO A 168 -2.85 21.54 -13.65
N LYS A 169 -2.02 20.95 -14.51
CA LYS A 169 -2.08 21.09 -15.97
C LYS A 169 -2.10 19.73 -16.66
N ASN A 170 -2.03 18.64 -15.91
CA ASN A 170 -1.86 17.31 -16.45
C ASN A 170 -2.53 16.28 -15.52
N ARG A 171 -3.78 15.97 -15.82
CA ARG A 171 -4.59 14.93 -15.17
C ARG A 171 -4.00 13.51 -15.18
N HIS A 172 -2.88 13.33 -15.87
CA HIS A 172 -2.11 12.10 -15.98
C HIS A 172 -0.72 12.27 -15.35
N GLY A 173 -0.57 13.23 -14.44
CA GLY A 173 0.53 13.34 -13.50
C GLY A 173 0.64 12.09 -12.64
N ASP A 174 1.84 11.87 -12.12
CA ASP A 174 2.21 10.78 -11.22
C ASP A 174 3.37 11.33 -10.39
N THR A 175 3.01 12.20 -9.45
CA THR A 175 4.00 13.08 -8.80
C THR A 175 4.91 12.31 -7.85
N ASP A 176 4.37 11.29 -7.18
CA ASP A 176 5.12 10.44 -6.25
C ASP A 176 5.72 9.18 -6.90
N ARG A 177 5.46 8.98 -8.21
CA ARG A 177 6.10 7.98 -9.09
C ARG A 177 5.80 6.55 -8.67
N ASP A 178 4.58 6.32 -8.23
CA ASP A 178 4.12 5.00 -7.83
C ASP A 178 3.41 4.23 -8.96
N GLY A 179 3.21 4.89 -10.11
CA GLY A 179 2.49 4.33 -11.25
C GLY A 179 0.98 4.46 -11.14
N ILE A 180 0.45 5.18 -10.17
CA ILE A 180 -0.95 5.56 -10.05
C ILE A 180 -1.04 7.03 -10.43
N LEU A 181 -1.87 7.33 -11.43
CA LEU A 181 -1.98 8.71 -11.91
C LEU A 181 -2.79 9.55 -10.92
N ASP A 182 -2.51 10.84 -10.81
CA ASP A 182 -3.17 11.76 -9.86
C ASP A 182 -4.71 11.69 -9.97
N GLY A 183 -5.27 11.53 -11.17
CA GLY A 183 -6.72 11.33 -11.36
C GLY A 183 -7.26 9.94 -10.97
N GLU A 184 -6.42 8.90 -11.05
CA GLU A 184 -6.75 7.56 -10.52
C GLU A 184 -6.73 7.58 -8.98
N GLU A 185 -5.76 8.27 -8.40
CA GLU A 185 -5.68 8.52 -6.96
C GLU A 185 -6.91 9.26 -6.43
N ALA A 186 -7.31 10.35 -7.10
CA ALA A 186 -8.55 11.08 -6.78
C ALA A 186 -9.78 10.15 -6.78
N SER A 187 -9.87 9.26 -7.78
CA SER A 187 -10.92 8.25 -7.87
C SER A 187 -10.91 7.27 -6.69
N TYR A 188 -9.72 6.81 -6.26
CA TYR A 188 -9.59 5.94 -5.10
C TYR A 188 -9.92 6.64 -3.78
N ALA A 189 -9.42 7.85 -3.59
CA ALA A 189 -9.70 8.69 -2.43
C ALA A 189 -11.20 8.99 -2.32
N ARG A 190 -11.89 9.28 -3.44
CA ARG A 190 -13.35 9.49 -3.48
C ARG A 190 -14.15 8.30 -2.97
N ARG A 191 -13.64 7.09 -3.20
CA ARG A 191 -14.25 5.85 -2.72
C ARG A 191 -13.96 5.57 -1.24
N GLY A 192 -13.26 6.48 -0.56
CA GLY A 192 -12.86 6.34 0.84
C GLY A 192 -11.76 5.30 1.04
N LEU A 193 -11.07 4.90 -0.03
CA LEU A 193 -9.98 3.94 0.04
C LEU A 193 -8.81 4.59 0.78
N GLY A 194 -8.02 3.77 1.49
CA GLY A 194 -6.76 4.21 2.10
C GLY A 194 -5.63 4.47 1.09
N LEU A 195 -6.00 4.72 -0.16
CA LEU A 195 -5.19 4.88 -1.36
C LEU A 195 -5.48 6.25 -1.99
N GLY A 196 -4.57 6.71 -2.84
CA GLY A 196 -4.73 7.93 -3.61
C GLY A 196 -4.40 9.19 -2.83
N ASP A 197 -3.26 9.17 -2.15
CA ASP A 197 -2.65 10.38 -1.62
C ASP A 197 -1.45 10.76 -2.49
N PRO A 198 -1.55 11.80 -3.34
CA PRO A 198 -0.49 12.16 -4.29
C PRO A 198 0.86 12.57 -3.68
N GLY A 199 0.93 12.63 -2.35
CA GLY A 199 2.16 12.88 -1.60
C GLY A 199 2.71 11.64 -0.91
N ARG A 200 2.23 10.43 -1.23
CA ARG A 200 2.66 9.19 -0.59
C ARG A 200 2.50 8.01 -1.55
N PRO A 201 3.63 7.41 -1.99
CA PRO A 201 3.60 6.26 -2.88
C PRO A 201 2.76 5.12 -2.32
N ASP A 202 1.86 4.60 -3.14
CA ASP A 202 1.07 3.42 -2.90
C ASP A 202 1.61 2.23 -3.72
N LEU A 203 1.44 1.01 -3.21
CA LEU A 203 1.73 -0.23 -3.95
C LEU A 203 0.56 -1.19 -3.79
N ILE A 204 0.03 -1.69 -4.90
CA ILE A 204 -1.11 -2.60 -4.90
C ILE A 204 -0.62 -4.01 -5.23
N LEU A 205 -0.72 -4.91 -4.25
CA LEU A 205 -0.43 -6.33 -4.41
C LEU A 205 -1.70 -7.16 -4.18
N VAL A 206 -2.18 -7.78 -5.24
CA VAL A 206 -3.29 -8.73 -5.22
C VAL A 206 -2.75 -10.13 -5.02
N VAL A 207 -3.34 -10.86 -4.09
CA VAL A 207 -2.84 -12.17 -3.66
C VAL A 207 -3.81 -13.25 -4.08
N GLY A 208 -3.32 -14.14 -4.93
CA GLY A 208 -3.95 -15.40 -5.28
C GLY A 208 -3.31 -16.59 -4.59
N HIS A 209 -4.05 -17.69 -4.49
CA HIS A 209 -3.51 -18.98 -4.07
C HIS A 209 -4.14 -20.11 -4.88
N THR A 210 -3.38 -21.18 -5.12
CA THR A 210 -3.84 -22.33 -5.93
C THR A 210 -4.62 -23.37 -5.13
N HIS A 211 -4.54 -23.32 -3.79
CA HIS A 211 -5.30 -24.14 -2.86
C HIS A 211 -5.50 -23.37 -1.56
N ASP A 212 -6.53 -23.67 -0.78
CA ASP A 212 -6.85 -22.94 0.46
C ASP A 212 -5.77 -23.07 1.53
N GLU A 213 -5.05 -24.18 1.57
CA GLU A 213 -3.89 -24.36 2.46
C GLU A 213 -2.74 -23.39 2.15
N TRP A 214 -2.71 -22.82 0.94
CA TRP A 214 -1.65 -21.92 0.46
C TRP A 214 -1.97 -20.45 0.67
N ARG A 215 -3.06 -20.13 1.38
CA ARG A 215 -3.46 -18.76 1.70
C ARG A 215 -2.34 -17.98 2.40
N MET A 216 -2.33 -16.68 2.15
CA MET A 216 -1.44 -15.76 2.87
C MET A 216 -1.84 -15.68 4.34
N THR A 217 -0.87 -15.78 5.24
CA THR A 217 -1.12 -15.69 6.69
C THR A 217 -1.31 -14.24 7.14
N GLU A 218 -2.05 -14.02 8.23
CA GLU A 218 -2.19 -12.69 8.84
C GLU A 218 -0.84 -12.12 9.31
N LEU A 219 0.06 -12.99 9.77
CA LEU A 219 1.42 -12.58 10.11
C LEU A 219 2.16 -12.05 8.87
N THR A 220 2.08 -12.76 7.74
CA THR A 220 2.69 -12.32 6.47
C THR A 220 2.12 -10.99 6.00
N LYS A 221 0.80 -10.83 5.99
CA LYS A 221 0.14 -9.55 5.65
C LYS A 221 0.69 -8.41 6.49
N THR A 222 0.78 -8.65 7.79
CA THR A 222 1.21 -7.66 8.77
C THR A 222 2.67 -7.26 8.58
N LEU A 223 3.56 -8.23 8.38
CA LEU A 223 4.98 -7.99 8.20
C LEU A 223 5.27 -7.23 6.90
N LEU A 224 4.62 -7.60 5.79
CA LEU A 224 4.77 -6.91 4.51
C LEU A 224 4.28 -5.47 4.60
N ARG A 225 3.06 -5.24 5.12
CA ARG A 225 2.51 -3.88 5.31
C ARG A 225 3.43 -3.03 6.20
N THR A 226 3.97 -3.61 7.27
CA THR A 226 4.91 -2.93 8.17
C THR A 226 6.23 -2.57 7.47
N CYS A 227 6.79 -3.48 6.69
CA CYS A 227 8.04 -3.28 5.95
C CYS A 227 7.93 -2.08 4.99
N PHE A 228 6.87 -2.02 4.17
CA PHE A 228 6.67 -0.91 3.23
C PHE A 228 6.32 0.40 3.95
N HIS A 229 5.49 0.34 5.00
CA HIS A 229 5.11 1.54 5.75
C HIS A 229 6.31 2.24 6.39
N GLN A 230 7.29 1.49 6.89
CA GLN A 230 8.56 2.06 7.41
C GLN A 230 9.37 2.82 6.36
N ARG A 231 9.10 2.60 5.07
CA ARG A 231 9.74 3.27 3.94
C ARG A 231 8.87 4.37 3.34
N GLY A 232 7.78 4.72 4.01
CA GLY A 232 6.83 5.73 3.54
C GLY A 232 5.94 5.27 2.39
N ILE A 233 5.96 3.98 2.06
CA ILE A 233 5.17 3.39 0.99
C ILE A 233 3.96 2.70 1.61
N ARG A 234 2.77 2.95 1.08
CA ARG A 234 1.56 2.26 1.53
C ARG A 234 1.32 1.02 0.67
N LEU A 235 1.56 -0.14 1.26
CA LEU A 235 1.17 -1.41 0.64
C LEU A 235 -0.31 -1.71 0.87
N HIS A 236 -1.09 -1.71 -0.21
CA HIS A 236 -2.42 -2.28 -0.23
C HIS A 236 -2.35 -3.76 -0.62
N LEU A 237 -2.83 -4.62 0.29
CA LEU A 237 -2.92 -6.06 0.07
C LEU A 237 -4.39 -6.44 -0.08
N ALA A 238 -4.75 -6.98 -1.23
CA ALA A 238 -6.03 -7.60 -1.49
C ALA A 238 -5.86 -9.13 -1.45
N THR A 239 -6.36 -9.78 -0.40
CA THR A 239 -6.23 -11.25 -0.24
C THR A 239 -7.55 -12.00 -0.26
N ASN A 240 -8.67 -11.27 -0.16
CA ASN A 240 -10.03 -11.78 -0.20
C ASN A 240 -10.99 -10.69 -0.73
N ASP A 241 -12.26 -11.02 -0.92
CA ASP A 241 -13.26 -10.13 -1.50
C ASP A 241 -13.46 -8.84 -0.68
N ASP A 242 -13.41 -8.93 0.66
CA ASP A 242 -13.55 -7.76 1.55
C ASP A 242 -12.38 -6.76 1.37
N GLU A 243 -11.20 -7.26 1.04
CA GLU A 243 -10.00 -6.45 0.79
C GLU A 243 -9.83 -6.06 -0.70
N SER A 244 -10.61 -6.63 -1.62
CA SER A 244 -10.45 -6.48 -3.08
C SER A 244 -10.69 -5.08 -3.63
N LEU A 245 -11.28 -4.20 -2.80
CA LEU A 245 -11.79 -2.89 -3.19
C LEU A 245 -12.78 -2.95 -4.37
N GLY A 246 -13.35 -4.12 -4.70
CA GLY A 246 -14.20 -4.30 -5.89
C GLY A 246 -13.53 -3.91 -7.20
N LEU A 247 -12.20 -3.99 -7.27
CA LEU A 247 -11.40 -3.67 -8.46
C LEU A 247 -10.53 -4.85 -8.91
N CYS A 248 -10.53 -5.93 -8.13
CA CYS A 248 -9.78 -7.14 -8.42
C CYS A 248 -10.50 -8.36 -7.82
N ARG A 249 -9.99 -9.55 -8.15
CA ARG A 249 -10.48 -10.84 -7.66
C ARG A 249 -9.34 -11.64 -7.00
N PRO A 250 -9.04 -11.38 -5.72
CA PRO A 250 -8.03 -12.11 -4.98
C PRO A 250 -8.53 -13.51 -4.54
N GLY A 251 -7.70 -14.27 -3.85
CA GLY A 251 -8.08 -15.54 -3.24
C GLY A 251 -7.82 -16.75 -4.14
N LEU A 252 -8.76 -17.71 -4.18
CA LEU A 252 -8.55 -18.97 -4.89
C LEU A 252 -8.48 -18.76 -6.41
N MET A 253 -7.32 -19.05 -6.98
CA MET A 253 -7.05 -18.90 -8.40
C MET A 253 -7.52 -20.14 -9.17
N THR A 254 -8.21 -19.90 -10.27
CA THR A 254 -8.67 -20.93 -11.20
C THR A 254 -8.06 -20.69 -12.59
N LEU A 255 -7.87 -21.75 -13.36
CA LEU A 255 -7.59 -21.65 -14.79
C LEU A 255 -8.78 -22.20 -15.55
N ASP A 256 -9.31 -21.41 -16.48
CA ASP A 256 -10.45 -21.80 -17.32
C ASP A 256 -11.69 -22.22 -16.50
N GLY A 257 -11.87 -21.60 -15.33
CA GLY A 257 -12.98 -21.88 -14.40
C GLY A 257 -12.79 -23.14 -13.56
N ALA A 258 -11.65 -23.83 -13.67
CA ALA A 258 -11.34 -25.02 -12.88
C ALA A 258 -10.28 -24.72 -11.80
N ALA A 259 -10.48 -25.29 -10.61
CA ALA A 259 -9.46 -25.31 -9.57
C ALA A 259 -8.24 -26.10 -10.04
N LEU A 260 -7.05 -25.66 -9.60
CA LEU A 260 -5.81 -26.34 -9.92
C LEU A 260 -5.57 -27.51 -8.98
N GLN A 261 -4.85 -28.52 -9.48
CA GLN A 261 -4.33 -29.57 -8.62
C GLN A 261 -3.37 -28.97 -7.60
N VAL A 262 -3.34 -29.55 -6.39
CA VAL A 262 -2.57 -29.02 -5.27
C VAL A 262 -1.08 -28.88 -5.60
N ASP A 263 -0.54 -29.78 -6.42
CA ASP A 263 0.85 -29.83 -6.86
C ASP A 263 1.10 -29.28 -8.27
N HIS A 264 0.11 -28.58 -8.84
CA HIS A 264 0.25 -27.93 -10.14
C HIS A 264 1.34 -26.86 -10.10
N ALA A 265 2.30 -26.95 -11.01
CA ALA A 265 3.35 -25.95 -11.16
C ALA A 265 2.95 -24.94 -12.24
N LEU A 266 2.77 -23.68 -11.84
CA LEU A 266 2.35 -22.62 -12.74
C LEU A 266 3.46 -22.22 -13.71
N SER A 267 3.14 -22.20 -15.00
CA SER A 267 3.95 -21.54 -16.02
C SER A 267 3.71 -20.02 -16.02
N LEU A 268 4.66 -19.25 -16.55
CA LEU A 268 4.51 -17.80 -16.75
C LEU A 268 3.26 -17.46 -17.58
N LYS A 269 2.96 -18.27 -18.61
CA LYS A 269 1.78 -18.06 -19.45
C LYS A 269 0.48 -18.19 -18.65
N GLU A 270 0.37 -19.20 -17.80
CA GLU A 270 -0.80 -19.40 -16.95
C GLU A 270 -0.94 -18.29 -15.91
N ALA A 271 0.17 -17.90 -15.26
CA ALA A 271 0.15 -16.84 -14.26
C ALA A 271 -0.22 -15.47 -14.86
N ARG A 272 0.23 -15.16 -16.09
CA ARG A 272 -0.25 -13.98 -16.85
C ARG A 272 -1.74 -14.04 -17.16
N ARG A 273 -2.27 -15.21 -17.56
CA ARG A 273 -3.71 -15.39 -17.78
C ARG A 273 -4.51 -15.18 -16.49
N MET A 274 -4.01 -15.67 -15.35
CA MET A 274 -4.63 -15.41 -14.05
C MET A 274 -4.65 -13.92 -13.76
N ARG A 275 -3.52 -13.23 -13.94
CA ARG A 275 -3.42 -11.78 -13.78
C ARG A 275 -4.49 -11.04 -14.59
N ASP A 276 -4.60 -11.35 -15.88
CA ASP A 276 -5.56 -10.70 -16.77
C ASP A 276 -7.02 -10.95 -16.33
N ALA A 277 -7.31 -12.09 -15.70
CA ALA A 277 -8.63 -12.40 -15.15
C ALA A 277 -8.86 -11.80 -13.74
N THR A 278 -7.80 -11.51 -13.00
CA THR A 278 -7.86 -10.98 -11.63
C THR A 278 -8.14 -9.49 -11.59
N PHE A 279 -7.57 -8.70 -12.51
CA PHE A 279 -7.67 -7.24 -12.44
C PHE A 279 -8.77 -6.66 -13.31
N GLU A 280 -9.52 -5.71 -12.77
CA GLU A 280 -10.27 -4.79 -13.61
C GLU A 280 -9.33 -3.81 -14.33
N LYS A 281 -9.78 -3.28 -15.47
CA LYS A 281 -8.99 -2.35 -16.31
C LYS A 281 -8.31 -1.22 -15.52
N PRO A 282 -8.95 -0.57 -14.52
CA PRO A 282 -8.30 0.52 -13.79
C PRO A 282 -7.06 0.08 -13.00
N LEU A 283 -7.03 -1.13 -12.43
CA LEU A 283 -5.88 -1.63 -11.66
C LEU A 283 -4.84 -2.35 -12.53
N ALA A 284 -5.24 -2.86 -13.70
CA ALA A 284 -4.36 -3.66 -14.53
C ALA A 284 -3.10 -2.93 -15.02
N SER A 285 -3.04 -1.59 -14.93
CA SER A 285 -1.87 -0.80 -15.32
C SER A 285 -0.81 -0.66 -14.22
N HIS A 286 -1.11 -0.97 -12.96
CA HIS A 286 -0.19 -0.72 -11.83
C HIS A 286 -0.26 -1.77 -10.70
N GLY A 287 -1.26 -2.65 -10.72
CA GLY A 287 -1.37 -3.76 -9.78
C GLY A 287 -0.42 -4.92 -10.09
N HIS A 288 0.16 -5.49 -9.04
CA HIS A 288 0.94 -6.72 -9.09
C HIS A 288 0.12 -7.91 -8.60
N LEU A 289 0.24 -9.06 -9.26
CA LEU A 289 -0.31 -10.33 -8.79
C LEU A 289 0.80 -11.19 -8.18
N VAL A 290 0.58 -11.67 -6.96
CA VAL A 290 1.33 -12.81 -6.42
C VAL A 290 0.43 -14.04 -6.36
N VAL A 291 0.91 -15.18 -6.85
CA VAL A 291 0.23 -16.47 -6.70
C VAL A 291 1.00 -17.39 -5.78
N LEU A 292 0.35 -17.80 -4.69
CA LEU A 292 0.87 -18.75 -3.73
C LEU A 292 0.54 -20.19 -4.15
N SER A 293 1.57 -21.02 -4.29
CA SER A 293 1.44 -22.41 -4.73
C SER A 293 2.35 -23.35 -3.96
N SER A 294 2.10 -24.66 -4.05
CA SER A 294 3.02 -25.66 -3.49
C SER A 294 4.26 -25.87 -4.38
N ARG A 295 4.11 -25.67 -5.69
CA ARG A 295 5.15 -25.79 -6.72
C ARG A 295 5.19 -24.56 -7.62
N VAL A 296 6.41 -24.08 -7.87
CA VAL A 296 6.64 -22.82 -8.57
C VAL A 296 7.08 -23.05 -10.02
N SER A 297 7.73 -24.16 -10.36
CA SER A 297 8.11 -24.46 -11.75
C SER A 297 8.13 -25.96 -12.03
N PRO A 298 7.61 -26.41 -13.19
CA PRO A 298 7.73 -27.81 -13.61
C PRO A 298 9.19 -28.22 -13.91
N ASN A 299 10.07 -27.24 -14.16
CA ASN A 299 11.47 -27.48 -14.56
C ASN A 299 12.49 -27.28 -13.43
N SER A 300 12.05 -26.95 -12.21
CA SER A 300 12.95 -26.83 -11.06
C SER A 300 12.36 -27.54 -9.85
N SER A 301 13.05 -28.56 -9.36
CA SER A 301 12.71 -29.25 -8.11
C SER A 301 13.04 -28.44 -6.85
N THR A 302 13.69 -27.27 -7.00
CA THR A 302 14.26 -26.46 -5.91
C THR A 302 13.84 -24.98 -5.90
N GLY A 303 12.99 -24.54 -6.83
CA GLY A 303 12.55 -23.15 -6.91
C GLY A 303 11.67 -22.72 -5.73
N TRP A 304 12.06 -21.65 -5.05
CA TRP A 304 11.30 -21.02 -3.95
C TRP A 304 10.27 -20.00 -4.47
N GLY A 305 10.56 -19.41 -5.62
CA GLY A 305 9.74 -18.43 -6.29
C GLY A 305 10.29 -18.14 -7.68
N TRP A 306 9.50 -17.44 -8.48
CA TRP A 306 9.98 -16.71 -9.64
C TRP A 306 9.13 -15.47 -9.85
N ALA A 307 9.75 -14.45 -10.43
CA ALA A 307 9.16 -13.20 -10.80
C ALA A 307 9.30 -12.98 -12.31
N GLU A 308 8.30 -12.35 -12.92
CA GLU A 308 8.44 -11.82 -14.26
C GLU A 308 9.39 -10.62 -14.21
N LEU A 309 10.50 -10.70 -14.95
CA LEU A 309 11.56 -9.69 -14.89
C LEU A 309 11.68 -8.88 -16.18
N PRO A 310 11.41 -7.57 -16.11
CA PRO A 310 10.51 -6.94 -15.14
C PRO A 310 9.06 -7.39 -15.38
N GLY A 311 8.14 -7.11 -14.46
CA GLY A 311 6.76 -7.50 -14.70
C GLY A 311 5.81 -7.37 -13.53
N ALA A 312 4.61 -7.92 -13.76
CA ALA A 312 3.46 -7.69 -12.91
C ALA A 312 2.94 -8.97 -12.24
N VAL A 313 3.62 -10.10 -12.45
CA VAL A 313 3.27 -11.40 -11.86
C VAL A 313 4.47 -12.02 -11.18
N LEU A 314 4.26 -12.52 -9.98
CA LEU A 314 5.19 -13.41 -9.29
C LEU A 314 4.46 -14.66 -8.81
N VAL A 315 5.18 -15.79 -8.77
CA VAL A 315 4.70 -17.04 -8.19
C VAL A 315 5.65 -17.42 -7.07
N VAL A 316 5.08 -17.75 -5.92
CA VAL A 316 5.85 -18.01 -4.70
C VAL A 316 5.40 -19.33 -4.11
N ARG A 317 6.38 -20.14 -3.68
CA ARG A 317 6.10 -21.31 -2.89
C ARG A 317 5.54 -20.88 -1.54
N SER A 318 4.31 -21.28 -1.25
CA SER A 318 3.51 -20.75 -0.13
C SER A 318 4.08 -21.07 1.25
N HIS A 319 4.80 -22.19 1.40
CA HIS A 319 5.33 -22.65 2.69
C HIS A 319 6.54 -23.58 2.51
N LEU A 320 7.28 -23.76 3.62
CA LEU A 320 8.28 -24.83 3.75
C LEU A 320 7.57 -26.15 4.12
N PRO A 321 7.92 -27.29 3.48
CA PRO A 321 7.42 -28.59 3.89
C PRO A 321 7.65 -28.81 5.38
N MET A 322 6.61 -29.31 6.09
CA MET A 322 6.59 -29.59 7.53
C MET A 322 6.74 -28.39 8.48
N LEU A 323 7.37 -27.29 8.06
CA LEU A 323 7.61 -26.12 8.91
C LEU A 323 6.54 -25.02 8.74
N GLY A 324 5.78 -25.07 7.64
CA GLY A 324 4.68 -24.16 7.38
C GLY A 324 5.13 -22.80 6.83
N PRO A 325 4.18 -21.85 6.65
CA PRO A 325 4.41 -20.57 5.99
C PRO A 325 5.17 -19.56 6.86
N ASP A 326 5.01 -19.64 8.18
CA ASP A 326 5.48 -18.59 9.11
C ASP A 326 6.83 -18.92 9.77
N PHE A 327 7.39 -20.11 9.57
CA PHE A 327 8.69 -20.48 10.11
C PHE A 327 9.77 -19.49 9.64
N HIS A 328 10.39 -18.77 10.58
CA HIS A 328 11.34 -17.69 10.29
C HIS A 328 10.84 -16.66 9.26
N GLN A 329 9.53 -16.38 9.24
CA GLN A 329 8.88 -15.44 8.32
C GLN A 329 9.01 -15.84 6.84
N TYR A 330 9.13 -17.14 6.55
CA TYR A 330 9.42 -17.67 5.23
C TYR A 330 8.51 -17.10 4.13
N GLN A 331 7.18 -17.15 4.32
CA GLN A 331 6.23 -16.72 3.29
C GLN A 331 6.39 -15.22 2.99
N ALA A 332 6.48 -14.37 4.02
CA ALA A 332 6.74 -12.94 3.86
C ALA A 332 8.08 -12.67 3.14
N LYS A 333 9.16 -13.37 3.52
CA LYS A 333 10.47 -13.19 2.89
C LYS A 333 10.46 -13.57 1.42
N THR A 334 9.84 -14.70 1.09
CA THR A 334 9.79 -15.17 -0.29
C THR A 334 8.93 -14.25 -1.16
N ILE A 335 7.80 -13.76 -0.63
CA ILE A 335 6.98 -12.76 -1.33
C ILE A 335 7.77 -11.46 -1.52
N LEU A 336 8.43 -10.95 -0.49
CA LEU A 336 9.20 -9.71 -0.59
C LEU A 336 10.39 -9.84 -1.56
N HIS A 337 11.06 -11.00 -1.59
CA HIS A 337 12.14 -11.30 -2.53
C HIS A 337 11.65 -11.24 -3.99
N GLU A 338 10.61 -12.01 -4.32
CA GLU A 338 10.09 -12.05 -5.68
C GLU A 338 9.40 -10.73 -6.06
N LEU A 339 8.77 -10.04 -5.11
CA LEU A 339 8.23 -8.71 -5.36
C LEU A 339 9.36 -7.71 -5.63
N GLY A 340 10.50 -7.82 -4.94
CA GLY A 340 11.69 -7.02 -5.21
C GLY A 340 12.16 -7.16 -6.66
N HIS A 341 12.13 -8.39 -7.20
CA HIS A 341 12.37 -8.64 -8.62
C HIS A 341 11.36 -7.92 -9.52
N ASN A 342 10.05 -8.04 -9.27
CA ASN A 342 9.03 -7.28 -10.02
C ASN A 342 9.23 -5.76 -9.95
N LEU A 343 9.78 -5.26 -8.84
CA LEU A 343 10.12 -3.84 -8.63
C LEU A 343 11.50 -3.45 -9.20
N GLY A 344 12.10 -4.33 -10.01
CA GLY A 344 13.34 -4.09 -10.76
C GLY A 344 14.63 -4.40 -10.00
N LEU A 345 14.55 -4.92 -8.77
CA LEU A 345 15.73 -5.23 -7.96
C LEU A 345 16.41 -6.53 -8.41
N CYS A 346 17.75 -6.55 -8.30
CA CYS A 346 18.55 -7.73 -8.57
C CYS A 346 19.07 -8.34 -7.27
N HIS A 347 19.61 -9.57 -7.36
CA HIS A 347 20.39 -10.12 -6.25
C HIS A 347 21.60 -9.21 -5.97
N PRO A 348 21.99 -9.01 -4.69
CA PRO A 348 23.00 -8.03 -4.30
C PRO A 348 24.35 -8.18 -5.03
N GLU A 349 24.77 -9.42 -5.26
CA GLU A 349 26.00 -9.76 -5.99
C GLU A 349 25.91 -9.41 -7.49
N GLU A 350 24.70 -9.33 -8.04
CA GLU A 350 24.40 -8.97 -9.44
C GLU A 350 24.02 -7.49 -9.59
N SER A 351 23.82 -6.76 -8.48
CA SER A 351 23.47 -5.34 -8.43
C SER A 351 24.61 -4.39 -8.81
N GLY A 352 25.25 -4.65 -9.96
CA GLY A 352 26.18 -3.75 -10.65
C GLY A 352 25.51 -2.95 -11.76
N GLU A 353 26.28 -2.52 -12.77
CA GLU A 353 25.79 -1.71 -13.91
C GLU A 353 24.69 -2.40 -14.73
N LYS A 354 24.59 -3.73 -14.65
CA LYS A 354 23.60 -4.52 -15.40
C LYS A 354 22.25 -4.61 -14.69
N CYS A 355 22.14 -4.13 -13.45
CA CYS A 355 20.88 -4.20 -12.74
C CYS A 355 19.91 -3.13 -13.25
N ILE A 356 18.68 -3.56 -13.55
CA ILE A 356 17.67 -2.75 -14.22
C ILE A 356 17.31 -1.51 -13.40
N SER A 357 17.18 -1.67 -12.08
CA SER A 357 16.90 -0.59 -11.14
C SER A 357 18.14 0.23 -10.73
N GLY A 358 19.32 -0.13 -11.25
CA GLY A 358 20.58 0.53 -10.93
C GLY A 358 21.46 -0.24 -9.95
N ALA A 359 22.73 0.16 -9.90
CA ALA A 359 23.73 -0.48 -9.05
C ALA A 359 23.54 -0.12 -7.56
N ILE A 360 24.00 -1.01 -6.68
CA ILE A 360 24.16 -0.73 -5.24
C ILE A 360 25.64 -0.67 -4.84
N PRO A 361 25.99 0.07 -3.76
CA PRO A 361 27.35 0.13 -3.25
C PRO A 361 27.89 -1.26 -2.88
N LYS A 362 29.20 -1.48 -3.05
CA LYS A 362 29.84 -2.76 -2.72
C LYS A 362 29.59 -3.20 -1.27
N SER A 363 29.44 -2.26 -0.33
CA SER A 363 29.12 -2.52 1.07
C SER A 363 27.74 -3.15 1.30
N GLU A 364 26.81 -2.98 0.35
CA GLU A 364 25.45 -3.53 0.40
C GLU A 364 25.29 -4.81 -0.46
N ARG A 365 26.34 -5.24 -1.18
CA ARG A 365 26.33 -6.45 -2.04
C ARG A 365 26.51 -7.76 -1.26
N ASP A 366 26.14 -7.76 0.01
CA ASP A 366 26.21 -8.93 0.88
C ASP A 366 24.86 -9.66 0.85
N PRO A 367 24.77 -10.87 0.27
CA PRO A 367 23.52 -11.63 0.19
C PRO A 367 22.99 -12.06 1.57
N GLY A 368 23.79 -11.98 2.64
CA GLY A 368 23.32 -12.26 4.00
C GLY A 368 22.51 -11.12 4.64
N LYS A 369 22.58 -9.90 4.08
CA LYS A 369 22.10 -8.66 4.73
C LYS A 369 20.82 -8.07 4.15
N THR A 370 20.19 -8.77 3.22
CA THR A 370 18.96 -8.32 2.54
C THR A 370 18.13 -9.53 2.13
N VAL A 371 16.82 -9.35 2.07
CA VAL A 371 15.89 -10.38 1.61
C VAL A 371 16.17 -10.77 0.15
N MET A 372 16.78 -9.89 -0.65
CA MET A 372 17.18 -10.18 -2.04
C MET A 372 18.36 -11.15 -2.14
N GLY A 373 18.96 -11.57 -1.04
CA GLY A 373 20.01 -12.57 -1.07
C GLY A 373 19.50 -13.95 -1.50
N THR A 374 20.29 -14.66 -2.29
CA THR A 374 19.99 -16.02 -2.74
C THR A 374 20.77 -17.07 -1.95
N PRO A 375 20.13 -18.19 -1.53
CA PRO A 375 20.84 -19.31 -0.90
C PRO A 375 22.01 -19.86 -1.75
N ARG A 376 21.98 -19.65 -3.07
CA ARG A 376 23.07 -20.06 -3.98
C ARG A 376 24.39 -19.33 -3.71
N ALA A 377 24.33 -18.14 -3.12
CA ALA A 377 25.51 -17.34 -2.80
C ALA A 377 26.12 -17.69 -1.43
N ASP A 378 25.41 -18.47 -0.60
CA ASP A 378 25.91 -18.91 0.69
C ASP A 378 26.92 -20.05 0.52
N ARG A 379 28.00 -20.01 1.32
CA ARG A 379 29.00 -21.09 1.39
C ARG A 379 28.77 -21.95 2.62
N GLY A 380 28.98 -23.26 2.52
CA GLY A 380 28.92 -24.18 3.65
C GLY A 380 28.14 -25.46 3.34
N ASP A 381 27.89 -26.25 4.38
CA ASP A 381 27.00 -27.39 4.29
C ASP A 381 25.52 -26.95 4.11
N PRO A 382 24.62 -27.85 3.69
CA PRO A 382 23.21 -27.50 3.47
C PRO A 382 22.51 -26.88 4.68
N MET A 383 22.90 -27.25 5.91
CA MET A 383 22.30 -26.71 7.13
C MET A 383 22.79 -25.27 7.39
N ALA A 384 24.06 -24.98 7.12
CA ALA A 384 24.60 -23.62 7.18
C ALA A 384 23.92 -22.71 6.15
N VAL A 385 23.72 -23.19 4.91
CA VAL A 385 22.99 -22.44 3.86
C VAL A 385 21.55 -22.15 4.29
N LEU A 386 20.84 -23.12 4.84
CA LEU A 386 19.48 -22.92 5.36
C LEU A 386 19.44 -21.90 6.51
N LYS A 387 20.36 -22.01 7.48
CA LYS A 387 20.47 -21.06 8.59
C LYS A 387 20.74 -19.65 8.11
N ASN A 388 21.64 -19.47 7.14
CA ASN A 388 21.94 -18.17 6.56
C ASN A 388 20.73 -17.60 5.84
N ALA A 389 20.06 -18.39 5.01
CA ALA A 389 18.84 -17.98 4.32
C ALA A 389 17.72 -17.55 5.29
N TRP A 390 17.54 -18.28 6.40
CA TRP A 390 16.56 -17.92 7.43
C TRP A 390 16.99 -16.72 8.29
N ALA A 391 18.28 -16.48 8.45
CA ALA A 391 18.81 -15.35 9.20
C ALA A 391 18.73 -14.01 8.45
N ARG A 392 18.52 -14.03 7.11
CA ARG A 392 18.35 -12.82 6.31
C ARG A 392 17.22 -11.94 6.90
N PRO A 393 17.39 -10.61 6.92
CA PRO A 393 16.33 -9.71 7.34
C PRO A 393 15.16 -9.75 6.34
N LEU A 394 13.95 -9.52 6.83
CA LEU A 394 12.80 -9.21 5.97
C LEU A 394 12.87 -7.72 5.57
N ASP A 395 13.86 -7.36 4.76
CA ASP A 395 14.05 -5.98 4.32
C ASP A 395 14.96 -5.93 3.10
N PHE A 396 14.83 -4.87 2.29
CA PHE A 396 15.83 -4.53 1.29
C PHE A 396 16.97 -3.71 1.92
N SER A 397 18.13 -3.71 1.28
CA SER A 397 19.21 -2.79 1.67
C SER A 397 18.82 -1.33 1.39
N PRO A 398 19.44 -0.33 2.07
CA PRO A 398 19.07 1.07 1.91
C PRO A 398 19.09 1.59 0.48
N THR A 399 20.07 1.19 -0.34
CA THR A 399 20.14 1.60 -1.74
C THR A 399 19.16 0.81 -2.61
N GLN A 400 18.88 -0.47 -2.28
CA GLN A 400 17.81 -1.20 -2.95
C GLN A 400 16.46 -0.50 -2.78
N TRP A 401 16.12 0.01 -1.59
CA TRP A 401 14.89 0.80 -1.39
C TRP A 401 14.82 2.05 -2.27
N LYS A 402 15.93 2.75 -2.47
CA LYS A 402 15.99 3.92 -3.36
C LYS A 402 15.83 3.55 -4.84
N ASN A 403 16.19 2.32 -5.18
CA ASN A 403 16.14 1.80 -6.54
C ASN A 403 14.79 1.12 -6.85
N VAL A 404 13.92 0.90 -5.86
CA VAL A 404 12.58 0.33 -6.08
C VAL A 404 11.82 1.15 -7.12
N ARG A 405 11.26 0.46 -8.12
CA ARG A 405 10.47 1.05 -9.19
C ARG A 405 9.02 0.63 -9.09
N LEU A 406 8.22 1.46 -8.43
CA LEU A 406 6.79 1.26 -8.23
C LEU A 406 5.99 1.47 -9.53
N ASP A 407 6.42 2.43 -10.35
CA ASP A 407 5.82 2.80 -11.64
C ASP A 407 6.00 1.77 -12.77
N TRP A 408 6.76 0.69 -12.53
CA TRP A 408 7.27 -0.18 -13.57
C TRP A 408 6.17 -0.84 -14.42
N VAL A 409 5.13 -1.37 -13.77
CA VAL A 409 4.02 -2.06 -14.46
C VAL A 409 3.34 -1.11 -15.45
N ARG A 410 3.21 0.17 -15.11
CA ARG A 410 2.60 1.15 -16.02
C ARG A 410 3.51 1.43 -17.20
N GLU A 411 4.80 1.61 -16.96
CA GLU A 411 5.76 1.91 -18.02
C GLU A 411 5.81 0.82 -19.09
N GLU A 412 5.79 -0.45 -18.70
CA GLU A 412 5.80 -1.56 -19.68
C GLU A 412 4.52 -1.63 -20.50
N ASN A 413 3.39 -1.28 -19.90
CA ASN A 413 2.10 -1.27 -20.56
C ASN A 413 1.87 0.00 -21.39
N ARG A 414 2.74 1.02 -21.31
CA ARG A 414 2.65 2.18 -22.21
C ARG A 414 2.88 1.71 -23.64
N PRO A 415 1.99 2.04 -24.59
CA PRO A 415 2.25 1.77 -25.99
C PRO A 415 3.58 2.45 -26.33
N ARG A 416 4.59 1.65 -26.71
CA ARG A 416 5.82 2.19 -27.27
C ARG A 416 5.36 3.01 -28.47
N LYS A 417 5.41 4.35 -28.37
CA LYS A 417 5.22 5.21 -29.54
C LYS A 417 6.10 4.61 -30.61
N ALA A 418 5.52 4.17 -31.71
CA ALA A 418 6.29 3.73 -32.86
C ALA A 418 7.24 4.88 -33.18
N TRP A 419 8.52 4.68 -32.83
CA TRP A 419 9.59 5.55 -33.29
C TRP A 419 9.50 5.43 -34.81
N ARG A 420 9.00 6.49 -35.46
CA ARG A 420 8.97 6.60 -36.91
C ARG A 420 10.39 6.79 -37.42
#